data_AF-A0A0F4J100-F1
#
_entry.id   AF-A0A0F4J100-F1
#
_cell.length_a   1.000
_cell.length_b   1.000
_cell.length_c   1.000
_cell.angle_alpha   90.00
_cell.angle_beta   90.00
_cell.angle_gamma   90.00
#
_symmetry.space_group_name_H-M   'P 1'
#
loop_
_entity.id
_entity.type
_entity.pdbx_description
1 polymer ?
#
loop_
_entity_poly.entity_id
_entity_poly.type
_entity_poly.pdbx_seq_one_letter_code
_entity_poly.pdbx_strand_id
1 'polypeptide(L)'
;MKLGNLFAVAVLMTPLPFVGMAQPAWAHPTHTVAITGALVVENNPVFGKGSRITRHVFREVNLTHGDPKESFLFVQCAGGESRGELRVTVDLIESDRVTVSALLNFFEGSTCGSTDLEEFQRWNGSIAAGESVKVGLEAYNHEFQSNDGAVANFTVTHNVPERPAKPTDVRARAVRVLCVPRLPCSGKKEVVVKWVDNSVNEIGYSIRDTTTGETVGLPANTTEFTWSGLDPQVKHCFLVRANGDAEVSEWSAPIRAILPGQLSSCA
;
A
#
# COMPACT_ATOMS: atom_id res chain seq x y z
N MET A 1 -9.91 -67.31 21.99
CA MET A 1 -10.20 -66.31 20.94
C MET A 1 -9.37 -65.07 21.23
N LYS A 2 -8.68 -64.56 20.20
CA LYS A 2 -7.57 -63.58 20.30
C LYS A 2 -8.05 -62.18 20.72
N LEU A 3 -7.34 -61.57 21.68
CA LEU A 3 -7.38 -60.13 21.95
C LEU A 3 -6.67 -59.39 20.80
N GLY A 4 -7.37 -58.47 20.14
CA GLY A 4 -6.78 -57.55 19.16
C GLY A 4 -6.34 -56.27 19.85
N ASN A 5 -5.03 -55.98 19.83
CA ASN A 5 -4.48 -54.69 20.22
C ASN A 5 -4.65 -53.69 19.07
N LEU A 6 -5.46 -52.65 19.29
CA LEU A 6 -5.49 -51.46 18.44
C LEU A 6 -4.36 -50.52 18.89
N PHE A 7 -3.32 -50.40 18.08
CA PHE A 7 -2.35 -49.30 18.22
C PHE A 7 -2.96 -48.03 17.64
N ALA A 8 -3.28 -47.07 18.49
CA ALA A 8 -3.58 -45.71 18.07
C ALA A 8 -2.27 -45.01 17.69
N VAL A 9 -2.07 -44.79 16.39
CA VAL A 9 -0.98 -43.94 15.88
C VAL A 9 -1.43 -42.49 16.00
N ALA A 10 -0.98 -41.80 17.05
CA ALA A 10 -1.11 -40.35 17.16
C ALA A 10 -0.11 -39.71 16.19
N VAL A 11 -0.59 -39.26 15.03
CA VAL A 11 0.18 -38.41 14.12
C VAL A 11 0.27 -37.03 14.77
N LEU A 12 1.41 -36.74 15.39
CA LEU A 12 1.74 -35.40 15.87
C LEU A 12 1.91 -34.48 14.65
N MET A 13 0.85 -33.76 14.29
CA MET A 13 0.96 -32.64 13.36
C MET A 13 1.72 -31.53 14.08
N THR A 14 3.03 -31.45 13.82
CA THR A 14 3.82 -30.30 14.26
C THR A 14 3.34 -29.09 13.44
N PRO A 15 2.94 -27.97 14.09
CA PRO A 15 2.65 -26.77 13.34
C PRO A 15 3.96 -26.30 12.70
N LEU A 16 4.01 -26.32 11.36
CA LEU A 16 5.04 -25.60 10.62
C LEU A 16 4.93 -24.13 11.07
N PRO A 17 5.98 -23.53 11.65
CA PRO A 17 5.97 -22.11 11.88
C PRO A 17 5.86 -21.45 10.50
N PHE A 18 4.76 -20.73 10.28
CA PHE A 18 4.63 -19.77 9.20
C PHE A 18 5.78 -18.78 9.41
N VAL A 19 6.89 -19.00 8.71
CA VAL A 19 7.88 -17.94 8.49
C VAL A 19 7.15 -16.95 7.60
N GLY A 20 6.47 -16.00 8.22
CA GLY A 20 5.95 -14.84 7.51
C GLY A 20 7.14 -14.30 6.72
N MET A 21 7.05 -14.37 5.40
CA MET A 21 8.00 -13.69 4.54
C MET A 21 7.95 -12.24 4.99
N ALA A 22 9.02 -11.76 5.63
CA ALA A 22 9.13 -10.36 5.98
C ALA A 22 8.95 -9.60 4.67
N GLN A 23 7.85 -8.85 4.58
CA GLN A 23 7.57 -7.99 3.44
C GLN A 23 8.85 -7.19 3.17
N PRO A 24 9.33 -7.11 1.92
CA PRO A 24 10.53 -6.34 1.62
C PRO A 24 10.34 -4.93 2.19
N ALA A 25 11.40 -4.33 2.74
CA ALA A 25 11.36 -3.03 3.47
C ALA A 25 10.82 -1.82 2.66
N TRP A 26 10.38 -2.08 1.43
CA TRP A 26 9.94 -1.16 0.40
C TRP A 26 8.48 -1.37 -0.02
N ALA A 27 7.82 -2.45 0.42
CA ALA A 27 6.41 -2.70 0.13
C ALA A 27 5.54 -1.82 1.03
N HIS A 28 4.46 -1.28 0.46
CA HIS A 28 3.53 -0.49 1.25
C HIS A 28 2.80 -1.38 2.27
N PRO A 29 2.66 -0.97 3.54
CA PRO A 29 2.05 -1.81 4.56
C PRO A 29 0.53 -1.95 4.35
N THR A 30 -0.09 -0.95 3.73
CA THR A 30 -1.53 -0.88 3.49
C THR A 30 -1.79 -0.25 2.13
N HIS A 31 -2.76 -0.81 1.40
CA HIS A 31 -3.21 -0.34 0.10
C HIS A 31 -4.69 0.03 0.17
N THR A 32 -5.03 1.29 -0.01
CA THR A 32 -6.42 1.77 0.02
C THR A 32 -6.99 1.75 -1.39
N VAL A 33 -8.03 0.96 -1.61
CA VAL A 33 -8.74 0.89 -2.89
C VAL A 33 -10.10 1.56 -2.76
N ALA A 34 -10.32 2.61 -3.56
CA ALA A 34 -11.58 3.34 -3.62
C ALA A 34 -12.27 3.09 -4.96
N ILE A 35 -13.57 2.75 -4.90
CA ILE A 35 -14.44 2.55 -6.07
C ILE A 35 -15.50 3.63 -6.03
N THR A 36 -15.62 4.43 -7.09
CA THR A 36 -16.58 5.54 -7.16
C THR A 36 -17.25 5.60 -8.54
N GLY A 37 -18.58 5.73 -8.59
CA GLY A 37 -19.31 5.78 -9.85
C GLY A 37 -20.80 5.51 -9.72
N ALA A 38 -21.38 4.94 -10.77
CA ALA A 38 -22.80 4.65 -10.84
C ALA A 38 -23.10 3.35 -11.60
N LEU A 39 -24.16 2.69 -11.15
CA LEU A 39 -24.87 1.63 -11.87
C LEU A 39 -26.23 2.19 -12.28
N VAL A 40 -26.50 2.25 -13.56
CA VAL A 40 -27.77 2.69 -14.14
C VAL A 40 -28.49 1.46 -14.68
N VAL A 41 -29.77 1.32 -14.36
CA VAL A 41 -30.63 0.27 -14.92
C VAL A 41 -31.80 0.94 -15.61
N GLU A 42 -32.01 0.56 -16.85
CA GLU A 42 -33.05 1.08 -17.73
C GLU A 42 -34.02 -0.05 -18.06
N ASN A 43 -35.30 0.25 -17.89
CA ASN A 43 -36.43 -0.48 -18.41
C ASN A 43 -37.20 0.49 -19.30
N ASN A 44 -37.38 0.21 -20.57
CA ASN A 44 -38.01 1.04 -21.57
C ASN A 44 -38.93 0.17 -22.44
N PRO A 45 -40.10 -0.22 -21.89
CA PRO A 45 -41.02 -1.12 -22.59
C PRO A 45 -41.64 -0.40 -23.80
N VAL A 46 -41.90 -1.17 -24.86
CA VAL A 46 -42.53 -0.67 -26.11
C VAL A 46 -43.89 0.00 -25.84
N PHE A 47 -44.61 -0.48 -24.83
CA PHE A 47 -45.87 0.12 -24.36
C PHE A 47 -45.78 0.40 -22.86
N GLY A 48 -46.01 1.64 -22.45
CA GLY A 48 -46.03 2.04 -21.05
C GLY A 48 -45.06 3.18 -20.74
N LYS A 49 -44.75 3.38 -19.46
CA LYS A 49 -43.73 4.33 -19.03
C LYS A 49 -42.45 3.57 -18.69
N GLY A 50 -41.34 3.93 -19.33
CA GLY A 50 -40.02 3.46 -18.92
C GLY A 50 -39.61 3.94 -17.53
N SER A 51 -38.64 3.23 -16.96
CA SER A 51 -38.02 3.49 -15.67
C SER A 51 -36.51 3.49 -15.84
N ARG A 52 -35.85 4.54 -15.36
CA ARG A 52 -34.40 4.65 -15.32
C ARG A 52 -33.98 4.96 -13.89
N ILE A 53 -33.28 4.03 -13.26
CA ILE A 53 -32.85 4.18 -11.87
C ILE A 53 -31.32 4.13 -11.80
N THR A 54 -30.75 5.12 -11.14
CA THR A 54 -29.31 5.22 -10.90
C THR A 54 -29.00 4.87 -9.45
N ARG A 55 -28.08 3.92 -9.25
CA ARG A 55 -27.50 3.59 -7.96
C ARG A 55 -26.07 4.11 -7.88
N HIS A 56 -25.77 4.83 -6.81
CA HIS A 56 -24.39 5.22 -6.52
C HIS A 56 -23.54 4.00 -6.17
N VAL A 57 -22.37 3.90 -6.78
CA VAL A 57 -21.37 2.87 -6.53
C VAL A 57 -20.25 3.53 -5.74
N PHE A 58 -20.18 3.24 -4.45
CA PHE A 58 -19.10 3.73 -3.58
C PHE A 58 -18.65 2.66 -2.59
N ARG A 59 -17.36 2.38 -2.58
CA ARG A 59 -16.68 1.57 -1.56
C ARG A 59 -15.24 2.04 -1.39
N GLU A 60 -14.73 1.89 -0.17
CA GLU A 60 -13.33 2.06 0.16
C GLU A 60 -12.91 0.88 1.02
N VAL A 61 -11.77 0.27 0.71
CA VAL A 61 -11.23 -0.87 1.44
C VAL A 61 -9.72 -0.71 1.61
N ASN A 62 -9.21 -1.16 2.75
CA ASN A 62 -7.79 -1.25 3.01
C ASN A 62 -7.37 -2.71 2.86
N LEU A 63 -6.51 -2.98 1.89
CA LEU A 63 -5.93 -4.29 1.63
C LEU A 63 -4.53 -4.36 2.22
N THR A 64 -4.15 -5.54 2.69
CA THR A 64 -2.78 -5.86 3.11
C THR A 64 -2.39 -7.21 2.51
N HIS A 65 -1.11 -7.55 2.46
CA HIS A 65 -0.73 -8.90 1.98
C HIS A 65 -1.26 -10.04 2.85
N GLY A 66 -1.66 -9.75 4.11
CA GLY A 66 -2.33 -10.71 5.00
C GLY A 66 -3.84 -10.80 4.80
N ASP A 67 -4.45 -9.78 4.20
CA ASP A 67 -5.87 -9.71 3.84
C ASP A 67 -6.01 -9.00 2.48
N PRO A 68 -5.68 -9.69 1.37
CA PRO A 68 -5.41 -9.03 0.10
C PRO A 68 -6.66 -8.76 -0.73
N LYS A 69 -7.82 -9.32 -0.37
CA LYS A 69 -8.93 -9.46 -1.31
C LYS A 69 -10.28 -9.11 -0.72
N GLU A 70 -11.06 -8.34 -1.49
CA GLU A 70 -12.42 -7.95 -1.13
C GLU A 70 -13.36 -8.08 -2.35
N SER A 71 -14.63 -8.40 -2.13
CA SER A 71 -15.64 -8.49 -3.19
C SER A 71 -16.92 -7.74 -2.81
N PHE A 72 -17.41 -6.93 -3.74
CA PHE A 72 -18.57 -6.07 -3.56
C PHE A 72 -19.65 -6.43 -4.58
N LEU A 73 -20.91 -6.43 -4.14
CA LEU A 73 -22.08 -6.59 -5.01
C LEU A 73 -22.95 -5.33 -4.95
N PHE A 74 -23.24 -4.79 -6.13
CA PHE A 74 -24.12 -3.66 -6.32
C PHE A 74 -25.33 -4.10 -7.14
N VAL A 75 -26.53 -3.99 -6.57
CA VAL A 75 -27.77 -4.42 -7.22
C VAL A 75 -28.71 -3.22 -7.36
N GLN A 76 -29.33 -3.07 -8.52
CA GLN A 76 -30.37 -2.09 -8.75
C GLN A 76 -31.49 -2.69 -9.60
N CYS A 77 -32.74 -2.43 -9.24
CA CYS A 77 -33.90 -2.76 -10.08
C CYS A 77 -34.53 -1.49 -10.66
N ALA A 78 -35.07 -1.59 -11.87
CA ALA A 78 -35.87 -0.57 -12.54
C ALA A 78 -37.19 -1.17 -13.06
N GLY A 79 -38.27 -0.40 -12.98
CA GLY A 79 -39.60 -0.78 -13.50
C GLY A 79 -40.27 -2.00 -12.83
N GLY A 80 -39.61 -2.66 -11.86
CA GLY A 80 -40.15 -3.84 -11.18
C GLY A 80 -39.78 -5.17 -11.85
N GLU A 81 -39.06 -5.14 -12.97
CA GLU A 81 -38.80 -6.29 -13.84
C GLU A 81 -37.34 -6.40 -14.29
N SER A 82 -36.66 -5.27 -14.52
CA SER A 82 -35.26 -5.25 -14.98
C SER A 82 -34.29 -5.05 -13.81
N ARG A 83 -33.27 -5.90 -13.67
CA ARG A 83 -32.27 -5.86 -12.59
C ARG A 83 -30.84 -5.87 -13.15
N GLY A 84 -30.06 -4.87 -12.76
CA GLY A 84 -28.61 -4.86 -12.95
C GLY A 84 -27.89 -5.33 -11.69
N GLU A 85 -26.90 -6.21 -11.85
CA GLU A 85 -25.99 -6.64 -10.79
C GLU A 85 -24.53 -6.42 -11.20
N LEU A 86 -23.86 -5.49 -10.53
CA LEU A 86 -22.43 -5.26 -10.69
C LEU A 86 -21.66 -5.89 -9.52
N ARG A 87 -20.85 -6.90 -9.82
CA ARG A 87 -19.88 -7.47 -8.88
C ARG A 87 -18.49 -6.93 -9.20
N VAL A 88 -17.81 -6.36 -8.20
CA VAL A 88 -16.42 -5.91 -8.32
C VAL A 88 -15.58 -6.63 -7.28
N THR A 89 -14.50 -7.26 -7.70
CA THR A 89 -13.52 -7.92 -6.83
C THR A 89 -12.18 -7.23 -6.99
N VAL A 90 -11.54 -6.92 -5.88
CA VAL A 90 -10.21 -6.32 -5.83
C VAL A 90 -9.27 -7.26 -5.08
N ASP A 91 -8.06 -7.43 -5.57
CA ASP A 91 -7.10 -8.41 -5.04
C ASP A 91 -5.67 -7.84 -5.15
N LEU A 92 -5.05 -7.56 -4.00
CA LEU A 92 -3.68 -7.09 -3.85
C LEU A 92 -2.73 -8.25 -4.09
N ILE A 93 -1.86 -8.11 -5.10
CA ILE A 93 -0.89 -9.14 -5.46
C ILE A 93 0.51 -8.79 -4.97
N GLU A 94 1.41 -9.78 -4.93
CA GLU A 94 2.80 -9.68 -4.44
C GLU A 94 3.63 -8.52 -5.01
N SER A 95 3.25 -8.00 -6.18
CA SER A 95 3.92 -6.86 -6.84
C SER A 95 3.42 -5.48 -6.40
N ASP A 96 2.67 -5.39 -5.30
CA ASP A 96 2.01 -4.16 -4.83
C ASP A 96 1.09 -3.53 -5.89
N ARG A 97 0.50 -4.37 -6.75
CA ARG A 97 -0.55 -3.99 -7.69
C ARG A 97 -1.88 -4.50 -7.19
N VAL A 98 -2.95 -3.76 -7.49
CA VAL A 98 -4.32 -4.22 -7.25
C VAL A 98 -4.88 -4.74 -8.56
N THR A 99 -5.22 -6.01 -8.60
CA THR A 99 -6.01 -6.57 -9.70
C THR A 99 -7.48 -6.33 -9.43
N VAL A 100 -8.24 -6.08 -10.50
CA VAL A 100 -9.66 -5.76 -10.42
C VAL A 100 -10.40 -6.64 -11.42
N SER A 101 -11.42 -7.36 -10.95
CA SER A 101 -12.37 -8.10 -11.78
C SER A 101 -13.77 -7.53 -11.59
N ALA A 102 -14.37 -7.04 -12.65
CA ALA A 102 -15.73 -6.53 -12.67
C ALA A 102 -16.61 -7.42 -13.57
N LEU A 103 -17.80 -7.75 -13.08
CA LEU A 103 -18.84 -8.47 -13.80
C LEU A 103 -20.15 -7.71 -13.65
N LEU A 104 -20.68 -7.23 -14.77
CA LEU A 104 -22.03 -6.70 -14.86
C LEU A 104 -22.94 -7.78 -15.44
N ASN A 105 -24.01 -8.11 -14.73
CA ASN A 105 -25.11 -8.94 -15.22
C ASN A 105 -26.35 -8.07 -15.37
N PHE A 106 -27.11 -8.30 -16.45
CA PHE A 106 -28.44 -7.74 -16.65
C PHE A 106 -29.46 -8.87 -16.71
N PHE A 107 -30.50 -8.75 -15.87
CA PHE A 107 -31.61 -9.68 -15.80
C PHE A 107 -32.90 -8.96 -16.15
N GLU A 108 -33.78 -9.66 -16.85
CA GLU A 108 -35.12 -9.21 -17.20
C GLU A 108 -36.14 -10.32 -16.91
N GLY A 109 -37.43 -10.03 -17.02
CA GLY A 109 -38.50 -10.99 -16.75
C GLY A 109 -39.56 -10.39 -15.85
N SER A 110 -40.57 -11.16 -15.44
CA SER A 110 -41.78 -10.55 -14.85
C SER A 110 -41.60 -9.90 -13.47
N THR A 111 -40.45 -10.06 -12.81
CA THR A 111 -40.12 -9.38 -11.55
C THR A 111 -38.61 -9.12 -11.44
N CYS A 112 -38.20 -8.14 -10.62
CA CYS A 112 -36.79 -7.92 -10.25
C CYS A 112 -36.09 -9.17 -9.68
N GLY A 113 -36.86 -10.14 -9.17
CA GLY A 113 -36.33 -11.38 -8.60
C GLY A 113 -36.00 -12.44 -9.65
N SER A 114 -36.26 -12.17 -10.94
CA SER A 114 -35.98 -13.07 -12.04
C SER A 114 -34.54 -13.58 -12.03
N THR A 115 -34.37 -14.82 -12.46
CA THR A 115 -33.06 -15.44 -12.72
C THR A 115 -32.74 -15.52 -14.21
N ASP A 116 -33.60 -14.92 -15.05
CA ASP A 116 -33.41 -14.87 -16.49
C ASP A 116 -32.32 -13.85 -16.82
N LEU A 117 -31.14 -14.36 -17.17
CA LEU A 117 -29.97 -13.57 -17.46
C LEU A 117 -29.95 -13.29 -18.95
N GLU A 118 -30.13 -12.02 -19.32
CA GLU A 118 -30.14 -11.60 -20.71
C GLU A 118 -28.72 -11.44 -21.24
N GLU A 119 -27.92 -10.61 -20.58
CA GLU A 119 -26.55 -10.33 -20.97
C GLU A 119 -25.63 -10.11 -19.77
N PHE A 120 -24.35 -10.32 -19.98
CA PHE A 120 -23.31 -9.93 -19.04
C PHE A 120 -22.10 -9.36 -19.77
N GLN A 121 -21.38 -8.50 -19.07
CA GLN A 121 -20.06 -8.04 -19.51
C GLN A 121 -19.04 -8.18 -18.38
N ARG A 122 -17.82 -8.57 -18.76
CA ARG A 122 -16.68 -8.68 -17.84
C ARG A 122 -15.59 -7.71 -18.22
N TRP A 123 -14.92 -7.20 -17.20
CA TRP A 123 -13.67 -6.47 -17.36
C TRP A 123 -12.68 -6.91 -16.29
N ASN A 124 -11.42 -7.07 -16.69
CA ASN A 124 -10.33 -7.34 -15.78
C ASN A 124 -9.21 -6.35 -16.05
N GLY A 125 -8.54 -5.90 -14.99
CA GLY A 125 -7.38 -5.02 -15.11
C GLY A 125 -6.48 -5.07 -13.88
N SER A 126 -5.40 -4.31 -13.93
CA SER A 126 -4.52 -4.11 -12.77
C SER A 126 -4.11 -2.65 -12.67
N ILE A 127 -3.95 -2.18 -11.44
CA ILE A 127 -3.68 -0.77 -11.11
C ILE A 127 -2.41 -0.72 -10.28
N ALA A 128 -1.41 0.06 -10.71
CA ALA A 128 -0.22 0.30 -9.91
C ALA A 128 -0.56 1.20 -8.70
N ALA A 129 0.31 1.21 -7.70
CA ALA A 129 0.18 2.13 -6.56
C ALA A 129 0.14 3.60 -7.04
N GLY A 130 -0.82 4.37 -6.54
CA GLY A 130 -1.04 5.77 -6.91
C GLY A 130 -1.81 5.98 -8.22
N GLU A 131 -2.17 4.92 -8.95
CA GLU A 131 -2.90 5.03 -10.21
C GLU A 131 -4.41 4.82 -10.05
N SER A 132 -5.16 5.12 -11.12
CA SER A 132 -6.58 4.85 -11.22
C SER A 132 -6.96 4.35 -12.61
N VAL A 133 -8.09 3.64 -12.70
CA VAL A 133 -8.65 3.15 -13.95
C VAL A 133 -10.15 3.42 -14.01
N LYS A 134 -10.61 3.87 -15.17
CA LYS A 134 -12.04 4.02 -15.46
C LYS A 134 -12.55 2.74 -16.12
N VAL A 135 -13.69 2.25 -15.65
CA VAL A 135 -14.35 1.04 -16.15
C VAL A 135 -15.76 1.42 -16.58
N GLY A 136 -16.09 1.08 -17.82
CA GLY A 136 -17.44 1.17 -18.37
C GLY A 136 -17.88 -0.23 -18.80
N LEU A 137 -19.04 -0.66 -18.31
CA LEU A 137 -19.69 -1.91 -18.69
C LEU A 137 -21.14 -1.65 -19.09
N GLU A 138 -21.62 -2.38 -20.07
CA GLU A 138 -22.94 -2.29 -20.66
C GLU A 138 -23.45 -3.71 -20.93
N ALA A 139 -24.73 -3.96 -20.62
CA ALA A 139 -25.41 -5.23 -20.87
C ALA A 139 -26.88 -4.93 -21.19
N TYR A 140 -27.39 -5.45 -22.31
CA TYR A 140 -28.69 -5.16 -22.90
C TYR A 140 -29.44 -6.44 -23.30
N ASN A 141 -30.75 -6.37 -23.47
CA ASN A 141 -31.57 -7.52 -23.92
C ASN A 141 -31.52 -7.80 -25.44
N HIS A 142 -30.84 -6.95 -26.23
CA HIS A 142 -30.72 -7.05 -27.70
C HIS A 142 -32.06 -7.17 -28.45
N GLU A 143 -33.16 -6.73 -27.87
CA GLU A 143 -34.47 -6.79 -28.49
C GLU A 143 -34.71 -5.63 -29.47
N PHE A 144 -35.44 -5.91 -30.56
CA PHE A 144 -35.75 -4.88 -31.55
C PHE A 144 -36.69 -3.82 -30.96
N GLN A 145 -36.18 -2.59 -30.81
CA GLN A 145 -36.91 -1.44 -30.25
C GLN A 145 -37.18 -1.48 -28.74
N SER A 146 -36.53 -2.38 -28.00
CA SER A 146 -36.42 -2.30 -26.53
C SER A 146 -34.99 -1.93 -26.16
N ASN A 147 -34.79 -0.98 -25.26
CA ASN A 147 -33.45 -0.53 -24.84
C ASN A 147 -33.28 -0.78 -23.34
N ASP A 148 -33.65 -1.99 -22.92
CA ASP A 148 -33.52 -2.43 -21.55
C ASP A 148 -32.08 -2.87 -21.34
N GLY A 149 -31.52 -2.45 -20.22
CA GLY A 149 -30.15 -2.79 -19.93
C GLY A 149 -29.63 -2.21 -18.63
N ALA A 150 -28.41 -2.59 -18.32
CA ALA A 150 -27.62 -2.02 -17.26
C ALA A 150 -26.34 -1.42 -17.81
N VAL A 151 -25.97 -0.25 -17.28
CA VAL A 151 -24.71 0.43 -17.57
C VAL A 151 -24.02 0.74 -16.25
N ALA A 152 -22.78 0.29 -16.10
CA ALA A 152 -21.92 0.58 -14.95
C ALA A 152 -20.73 1.42 -15.39
N ASN A 153 -20.64 2.66 -14.89
CA ASN A 153 -19.50 3.54 -15.11
C ASN A 153 -18.89 3.91 -13.76
N PHE A 154 -17.66 3.47 -13.51
CA PHE A 154 -16.98 3.72 -12.24
C PHE A 154 -15.47 3.85 -12.42
N THR A 155 -14.84 4.50 -11.44
CA THR A 155 -13.39 4.61 -11.32
C THR A 155 -12.94 3.76 -10.14
N VAL A 156 -11.87 3.00 -10.34
CA VAL A 156 -11.16 2.33 -9.25
C VAL A 156 -9.82 3.05 -9.07
N THR A 157 -9.55 3.50 -7.85
CA THR A 157 -8.33 4.22 -7.49
C THR A 157 -7.56 3.40 -6.48
N HIS A 158 -6.27 3.25 -6.70
CA HIS A 158 -5.36 2.56 -5.80
C HIS A 158 -4.45 3.58 -5.11
N ASN A 159 -4.79 3.93 -3.88
CA ASN A 159 -4.04 4.86 -3.05
C ASN A 159 -3.11 4.11 -2.11
N VAL A 160 -1.90 4.61 -1.95
CA VAL A 160 -0.92 4.14 -0.95
C VAL A 160 -0.46 5.33 -0.11
N PRO A 161 -0.04 5.12 1.15
CA PRO A 161 0.56 6.17 1.95
C PRO A 161 1.78 6.76 1.23
N GLU A 162 1.84 8.08 1.13
CA GLU A 162 3.00 8.76 0.54
C GLU A 162 4.23 8.59 1.44
N ARG A 163 5.33 8.13 0.87
CA ARG A 163 6.60 7.99 1.59
C ARG A 163 7.25 9.36 1.80
N PRO A 164 7.76 9.67 3.00
CA PRO A 164 8.52 10.90 3.23
C PRO A 164 9.73 11.01 2.29
N ALA A 165 10.01 12.23 1.84
CA ALA A 165 11.19 12.49 1.03
C ALA A 165 12.46 12.35 1.88
N LYS A 166 13.47 11.65 1.35
CA LYS A 166 14.72 11.45 2.09
C LYS A 166 15.51 12.75 2.26
N PRO A 167 16.23 12.91 3.39
CA PRO A 167 17.19 13.98 3.56
C PRO A 167 18.26 14.03 2.47
N THR A 168 18.70 15.25 2.15
CA THR A 168 19.83 15.50 1.23
C THR A 168 20.87 16.41 1.86
N ASP A 169 22.00 16.62 1.17
CA ASP A 169 23.12 17.45 1.64
C ASP A 169 23.53 17.15 3.11
N VAL A 170 23.61 15.86 3.43
CA VAL A 170 24.00 15.44 4.78
C VAL A 170 25.49 15.73 4.96
N ARG A 171 25.81 16.57 5.92
CA ARG A 171 27.16 17.06 6.22
C ARG A 171 27.50 16.86 7.69
N ALA A 172 28.70 16.37 7.96
CA ALA A 172 29.18 16.12 9.31
C ALA A 172 30.40 17.00 9.63
N ARG A 173 30.38 17.68 10.78
CA ARG A 173 31.46 18.54 11.26
C ARG A 173 31.83 18.16 12.70
N ALA A 174 33.08 17.80 12.91
CA ALA A 174 33.62 17.59 14.26
C ALA A 174 33.65 18.91 15.04
N VAL A 175 33.12 18.92 16.27
CA VAL A 175 33.12 20.07 17.18
C VAL A 175 34.32 19.97 18.11
N ARG A 176 35.13 21.03 18.12
CA ARG A 176 36.30 21.27 19.00
C ARG A 176 37.09 20.01 19.32
N VAL A 177 37.93 19.64 18.37
CA VAL A 177 38.86 18.56 18.58
C VAL A 177 40.17 19.09 19.19
N LEU A 178 40.34 18.97 20.51
CA LEU A 178 41.67 19.10 21.12
C LEU A 178 42.49 17.84 20.78
N CYS A 179 43.17 17.87 19.64
CA CYS A 179 44.29 16.97 19.39
C CYS A 179 45.57 17.78 19.56
N VAL A 180 46.45 17.33 20.45
CA VAL A 180 47.79 17.89 20.54
C VAL A 180 48.63 17.31 19.41
N PRO A 181 49.41 18.12 18.66
CA PRO A 181 50.33 17.59 17.66
C PRO A 181 51.27 16.56 18.30
N ARG A 182 51.37 15.36 17.70
CA ARG A 182 52.21 14.22 18.14
C ARG A 182 51.70 13.39 19.34
N LEU A 183 50.50 13.64 19.83
CA LEU A 183 49.81 12.76 20.78
C LEU A 183 48.53 12.19 20.15
N PRO A 184 48.15 10.94 20.47
CA PRO A 184 46.84 10.43 20.07
C PRO A 184 45.77 11.33 20.65
N CYS A 185 44.74 11.64 19.87
CA CYS A 185 43.60 12.39 20.36
C CYS A 185 42.92 11.55 21.44
N SER A 186 42.99 11.97 22.70
CA SER A 186 42.32 11.30 23.81
C SER A 186 41.04 12.07 24.18
N GLY A 187 39.98 11.32 24.54
CA GLY A 187 38.69 11.89 24.95
C GLY A 187 37.56 11.67 23.95
N LYS A 188 36.33 11.67 24.47
CA LYS A 188 35.07 11.59 23.71
C LYS A 188 34.92 12.82 22.82
N LYS A 189 34.56 12.61 21.55
CA LYS A 189 34.35 13.71 20.59
C LYS A 189 32.89 13.90 20.25
N GLU A 190 32.61 15.10 19.75
CA GLU A 190 31.31 15.51 19.26
C GLU A 190 31.37 15.74 17.75
N VAL A 191 30.38 15.23 17.05
CA VAL A 191 30.15 15.51 15.63
C VAL A 191 28.76 16.08 15.47
N VAL A 192 28.69 17.25 14.86
CA VAL A 192 27.44 17.84 14.40
C VAL A 192 27.14 17.33 13.00
N VAL A 193 26.00 16.66 12.84
CA VAL A 193 25.46 16.23 11.55
C VAL A 193 24.31 17.15 11.20
N LYS A 194 24.35 17.76 10.02
CA LYS A 194 23.27 18.59 9.46
C LYS A 194 22.79 18.01 8.14
N TRP A 195 21.55 18.25 7.79
CA TRP A 195 20.96 17.86 6.51
C TRP A 195 19.94 18.88 6.03
N VAL A 196 19.53 18.74 4.77
CA VAL A 196 18.36 19.42 4.21
C VAL A 196 17.15 18.53 4.41
N ASP A 197 16.13 19.10 5.04
CA ASP A 197 14.78 18.55 5.12
C ASP A 197 14.08 18.74 3.76
N ASN A 198 13.69 17.63 3.14
CA ASN A 198 12.92 17.63 1.90
C ASN A 198 11.49 17.12 2.11
N SER A 199 11.18 16.65 3.31
CA SER A 199 9.92 15.99 3.62
C SER A 199 8.89 17.04 4.03
N VAL A 200 7.62 16.75 3.72
CA VAL A 200 6.48 17.59 4.13
C VAL A 200 5.47 16.80 4.96
N ASN A 201 5.68 15.49 5.08
CA ASN A 201 4.80 14.51 5.71
C ASN A 201 5.56 13.64 6.73
N GLU A 202 6.71 14.10 7.23
CA GLU A 202 7.44 13.44 8.30
C GLU A 202 6.87 13.78 9.68
N ILE A 203 6.83 12.77 10.54
CA ILE A 203 6.57 12.90 11.97
C ILE A 203 7.88 12.90 12.78
N GLY A 204 9.03 12.64 12.13
CA GLY A 204 10.32 12.62 12.78
C GLY A 204 11.48 12.23 11.85
N TYR A 205 12.66 12.11 12.44
CA TYR A 205 13.88 11.67 11.77
C TYR A 205 14.54 10.52 12.52
N SER A 206 15.24 9.66 11.80
CA SER A 206 16.20 8.73 12.39
C SER A 206 17.58 9.03 11.86
N ILE A 207 18.56 9.15 12.75
CA ILE A 207 19.97 9.20 12.41
C ILE A 207 20.66 7.95 12.92
N ARG A 208 21.44 7.30 12.07
CA ARG A 208 22.14 6.06 12.37
C ARG A 208 23.64 6.22 12.19
N ASP A 209 24.41 5.77 13.18
CA ASP A 209 25.84 5.52 13.02
C ASP A 209 26.01 4.10 12.50
N THR A 210 26.47 3.95 11.26
CA THR A 210 26.65 2.64 10.64
C THR A 210 27.84 1.88 11.22
N THR A 211 28.74 2.57 11.93
CA THR A 211 29.92 1.96 12.55
C THR A 211 29.56 1.27 13.86
N THR A 212 28.74 1.90 14.70
CA THR A 212 28.30 1.33 15.98
C THR A 212 26.99 0.56 15.85
N GLY A 213 26.21 0.84 14.81
CA GLY A 213 24.85 0.33 14.63
C GLY A 213 23.78 1.11 15.41
N GLU A 214 24.19 2.10 16.22
CA GLU A 214 23.29 2.92 17.03
C GLU A 214 22.37 3.78 16.15
N THR A 215 21.10 3.89 16.52
CA THR A 215 20.10 4.70 15.83
C THR A 215 19.37 5.57 16.85
N VAL A 216 19.27 6.87 16.56
CA VAL A 216 18.62 7.87 17.39
C VAL A 216 17.39 8.41 16.66
N GLY A 217 16.25 8.45 17.35
CA GLY A 217 15.02 9.09 16.88
C GLY A 217 14.98 10.57 17.25
N LEU A 218 14.50 11.40 16.34
CA LEU A 218 14.46 12.86 16.45
C LEU A 218 13.05 13.37 16.07
N PRO A 219 12.60 14.50 16.62
CA PRO A 219 11.32 15.12 16.25
C PRO A 219 11.26 15.55 14.78
N ALA A 220 10.04 15.79 14.28
CA ALA A 220 9.81 16.36 12.94
C ALA A 220 10.54 17.71 12.76
N ASN A 221 10.81 18.11 11.52
CA ASN A 221 11.54 19.33 11.15
C ASN A 221 12.97 19.47 11.74
N THR A 222 13.52 18.41 12.35
CA THR A 222 14.92 18.43 12.81
C THR A 222 15.85 18.44 11.60
N THR A 223 16.82 19.35 11.58
CA THR A 223 17.83 19.47 10.49
C THR A 223 19.27 19.34 10.99
N GLU A 224 19.45 19.09 12.29
CA GLU A 224 20.75 19.02 12.94
C GLU A 224 20.70 18.08 14.16
N PHE A 225 21.76 17.28 14.33
CA PHE A 225 21.98 16.46 15.52
C PHE A 225 23.44 16.48 15.94
N THR A 226 23.70 16.55 17.25
CA THR A 226 25.06 16.44 17.79
C THR A 226 25.27 15.06 18.39
N TRP A 227 26.09 14.26 17.73
CA TRP A 227 26.52 12.96 18.21
C TRP A 227 27.70 13.14 19.16
N SER A 228 27.52 12.82 20.44
CA SER A 228 28.55 12.92 21.47
C SER A 228 29.10 11.55 21.82
N GLY A 229 30.25 11.51 22.52
CA GLY A 229 30.79 10.25 23.00
C GLY A 229 31.56 9.42 21.98
N LEU A 230 31.85 9.99 20.81
CA LEU A 230 32.49 9.26 19.71
C LEU A 230 33.95 8.96 20.00
N ASP A 231 34.39 7.76 19.60
CA ASP A 231 35.78 7.36 19.69
C ASP A 231 36.58 8.10 18.59
N PRO A 232 37.59 8.89 18.98
CA PRO A 232 38.36 9.68 18.04
C PRO A 232 39.25 8.90 17.08
N GLN A 233 39.53 7.63 17.39
CA GLN A 233 40.33 6.72 16.58
C GLN A 233 39.46 5.90 15.61
N VAL A 234 38.14 5.91 15.81
CA VAL A 234 37.19 5.18 14.99
C VAL A 234 36.59 6.12 13.94
N LYS A 235 36.43 5.58 12.74
CA LYS A 235 35.71 6.26 11.67
C LYS A 235 34.21 6.09 11.87
N HIS A 236 33.50 7.21 11.96
CA HIS A 236 32.04 7.23 12.07
C HIS A 236 31.41 7.66 10.74
N CYS A 237 30.39 6.90 10.31
CA CYS A 237 29.60 7.19 9.12
C CYS A 237 28.13 7.30 9.54
N PHE A 238 27.47 8.36 9.09
CA PHE A 238 26.10 8.68 9.48
C PHE A 238 25.15 8.60 8.30
N LEU A 239 23.98 8.03 8.54
CA LEU A 239 22.82 8.03 7.64
C LEU A 239 21.67 8.75 8.33
N VAL A 240 20.88 9.50 7.57
CA VAL A 240 19.65 10.14 8.06
C VAL A 240 18.48 9.71 7.18
N ARG A 241 17.32 9.42 7.77
CA ARG A 241 16.07 9.21 7.04
C ARG A 241 14.92 9.95 7.72
N ALA A 242 13.92 10.32 6.94
CA ALA A 242 12.65 10.83 7.46
C ALA A 242 11.73 9.66 7.86
N ASN A 243 10.95 9.85 8.92
CA ASN A 243 9.94 8.92 9.38
C ASN A 243 8.57 9.58 9.20
N GLY A 244 7.66 8.94 8.49
CA GLY A 244 6.27 9.34 8.32
C GLY A 244 5.37 8.52 9.23
N ASP A 245 4.07 8.73 9.11
CA ASP A 245 3.07 8.08 9.96
C ASP A 245 2.99 6.55 9.72
N ALA A 246 2.95 6.15 8.45
CA ALA A 246 2.88 4.74 8.05
C ALA A 246 4.19 4.21 7.44
N GLU A 247 5.05 5.08 6.90
CA GLU A 247 6.26 4.69 6.16
C GLU A 247 7.48 5.51 6.55
N VAL A 248 8.67 5.02 6.19
CA VAL A 248 9.94 5.74 6.34
C VAL A 248 10.56 6.03 4.98
N SER A 249 11.27 7.14 4.85
CA SER A 249 12.07 7.41 3.66
C SER A 249 13.23 6.41 3.55
N GLU A 250 13.82 6.37 2.37
CA GLU A 250 15.15 5.83 2.22
C GLU A 250 16.18 6.57 3.07
N TRP A 251 17.25 5.87 3.41
CA TRP A 251 18.41 6.50 4.02
C TRP A 251 19.06 7.47 3.04
N SER A 252 19.60 8.56 3.57
CA SER A 252 20.47 9.48 2.84
C SER A 252 21.70 8.76 2.30
N ALA A 253 22.48 9.44 1.43
CA ALA A 253 23.85 9.01 1.21
C ALA A 253 24.62 9.02 2.54
N PRO A 254 25.50 8.03 2.80
CA PRO A 254 26.32 8.01 4.02
C PRO A 254 27.29 9.19 4.02
N ILE A 255 27.32 9.92 5.13
CA ILE A 255 28.32 10.98 5.34
C ILE A 255 29.39 10.52 6.33
N ARG A 256 30.64 10.79 5.98
CA ARG A 256 31.78 10.57 6.86
C ARG A 256 31.98 11.76 7.79
N ALA A 257 32.15 11.50 9.08
CA ALA A 257 32.76 12.47 9.97
C ALA A 257 34.29 12.36 9.93
N ILE A 258 34.96 13.42 9.47
CA ILE A 258 36.43 13.47 9.50
C ILE A 258 36.85 13.89 10.91
N LEU A 259 37.13 12.91 11.75
CA LEU A 259 37.88 13.11 12.99
C LEU A 259 39.38 13.13 12.66
N PRO A 260 40.21 13.95 13.33
CA PRO A 260 41.64 14.02 13.04
C PRO A 260 42.30 12.63 13.09
N GLY A 261 42.89 12.19 11.97
CA GLY A 261 43.62 10.92 11.85
C GLY A 261 43.14 9.94 10.78
N GLN A 262 42.13 10.24 9.96
CA GLN A 262 41.56 9.27 9.00
C GLN A 262 41.16 9.90 7.65
N LEU A 263 41.44 9.21 6.52
CA LEU A 263 41.15 9.68 5.14
C LEU A 263 40.33 8.71 4.25
N SER A 264 39.84 7.55 4.75
CA SER A 264 39.13 6.55 3.90
C SER A 264 37.62 6.83 3.70
N SER A 265 37.04 6.54 2.53
CA SER A 265 35.63 6.77 2.16
C SER A 265 34.64 5.82 2.84
N CYS A 266 33.42 6.26 3.18
CA CYS A 266 32.36 5.36 3.66
C CYS A 266 31.94 4.38 2.56
N ALA A 267 31.57 3.16 2.93
CA ALA A 267 31.02 2.14 2.04
C ALA A 267 29.50 2.18 2.08
#